data_AF-A0A2N0R950-F1
#
_entry.id   AF-A0A2N0R950-F1
#
_cell.length_a   1.000
_cell.length_b   1.000
_cell.length_c   1.000
_cell.angle_alpha   90.00
_cell.angle_beta   90.00
_cell.angle_gamma   90.00
#
_symmetry.space_group_name_H-M   'P 1'
#
loop_
_entity.id
_entity.type
_entity.pdbx_description
1 polymer ?
#
loop_
_entity_poly.entity_id
_entity_poly.type
_entity_poly.pdbx_seq_one_letter_code
_entity_poly.pdbx_strand_id
1 'polypeptide(L)'
;MSKDASSPTKPISALDDYVLLGPSGNFFDTACNYNMGESERFLGDYVSDKRSDVVIATKFSANVTNMQKDKRYNPNSGKLEEIIEKVLWKIWMQV
;
A
#
# COMPACT_ATOMS: atom_id res chain seq x y z
N MET A 1 -25.13 -16.77 2.60
CA MET A 1 -24.70 -16.40 1.23
C MET A 1 -23.31 -15.78 1.33
N SER A 2 -22.26 -16.54 1.01
CA SER A 2 -20.89 -16.06 1.04
C SER A 2 -20.70 -15.01 -0.05
N LYS A 3 -20.40 -13.78 0.34
CA LYS A 3 -20.16 -12.70 -0.61
C LYS A 3 -18.78 -12.96 -1.25
N ASP A 4 -18.76 -13.28 -2.53
CA ASP A 4 -17.57 -13.56 -3.38
C ASP A 4 -16.41 -12.53 -3.28
N ALA A 5 -15.27 -12.88 -2.68
CA ALA A 5 -14.19 -11.94 -2.32
C ALA A 5 -13.47 -11.24 -3.51
N SER A 6 -13.85 -11.57 -4.76
CA SER A 6 -13.24 -11.09 -6.00
C SER A 6 -13.75 -9.73 -6.52
N SER A 7 -14.82 -9.17 -5.94
CA SER A 7 -15.40 -7.90 -6.41
C SER A 7 -14.54 -6.69 -6.01
N PRO A 8 -14.16 -5.80 -6.94
CA PRO A 8 -13.32 -4.63 -6.66
C PRO A 8 -13.95 -3.63 -5.66
N THR A 9 -15.26 -3.72 -5.43
CA THR A 9 -15.99 -2.86 -4.48
C THR A 9 -15.89 -3.29 -3.01
N LYS A 10 -15.54 -4.56 -2.73
CA LYS A 10 -15.49 -5.08 -1.36
C LYS A 10 -14.34 -4.58 -0.50
N PRO A 11 -13.10 -4.48 -1.04
CA PRO A 11 -12.00 -3.90 -0.29
C PRO A 11 -12.34 -2.47 0.15
N ILE A 12 -12.92 -1.67 -0.75
CA ILE A 12 -13.30 -0.28 -0.49
C ILE A 12 -14.35 -0.20 0.62
N SER A 13 -15.44 -0.98 0.55
CA SER A 13 -16.48 -0.94 1.60
C SER A 13 -15.96 -1.36 2.98
N ALA A 14 -15.04 -2.34 3.04
CA ALA A 14 -14.44 -2.76 4.31
C ALA A 14 -13.49 -1.69 4.88
N LEU A 15 -12.80 -0.95 4.01
CA LEU A 15 -11.96 0.17 4.42
C LEU A 15 -12.80 1.36 4.88
N ASP A 16 -13.94 1.62 4.22
CA ASP A 16 -14.87 2.64 4.67
C ASP A 16 -15.45 2.28 6.05
N ASP A 17 -15.89 1.04 6.26
CA ASP A 17 -16.33 0.56 7.58
C ASP A 17 -15.23 0.73 8.64
N TYR A 18 -13.96 0.48 8.28
CA TYR A 18 -12.81 0.70 9.16
C TYR A 18 -12.62 2.19 9.48
N VAL A 19 -12.62 3.07 8.48
CA VAL A 19 -12.49 4.53 8.66
C VAL A 19 -13.64 5.11 9.46
N LEU A 20 -14.85 4.56 9.33
CA LEU A 20 -16.03 4.95 10.11
C LEU A 20 -15.89 4.65 11.62
N LEU A 21 -14.91 3.85 12.05
CA LEU A 21 -14.55 3.69 13.46
C LEU A 21 -13.85 4.93 14.05
N GLY A 22 -13.57 5.95 13.24
CA GLY A 22 -13.00 7.23 13.67
C GLY A 22 -11.58 7.07 14.24
N PRO A 23 -11.30 7.57 15.47
CA PRO A 23 -9.97 7.46 16.08
C PRO A 23 -9.45 6.01 16.22
N SER A 24 -10.36 5.03 16.22
CA SER A 24 -10.02 3.60 16.33
C SER A 24 -9.74 2.94 14.97
N GLY A 25 -9.94 3.67 13.87
CA GLY A 25 -9.85 3.15 12.51
C GLY A 25 -9.20 4.14 11.56
N ASN A 26 -7.94 4.49 11.81
CA ASN A 26 -7.23 5.45 10.96
C ASN A 26 -5.77 5.06 10.67
N PHE A 27 -5.34 3.86 11.07
CA PHE A 27 -3.96 3.42 10.91
C PHE A 27 -3.84 2.33 9.85
N PHE A 28 -3.16 2.63 8.74
CA PHE A 28 -2.91 1.70 7.66
C PHE A 28 -1.45 1.26 7.63
N ASP A 29 -1.24 -0.05 7.66
CA ASP A 29 0.08 -0.67 7.51
C ASP A 29 0.23 -1.29 6.12
N THR A 30 1.29 -0.90 5.41
CA THR A 30 1.64 -1.44 4.09
C THR A 30 3.15 -1.69 3.98
N ALA A 31 3.61 -2.16 2.82
CA ALA A 31 5.02 -2.41 2.52
C ALA A 31 5.27 -2.50 1.02
N CYS A 32 6.50 -2.19 0.60
CA CYS A 32 6.93 -2.23 -0.80
C CYS A 32 6.80 -3.61 -1.46
N ASN A 33 6.77 -4.69 -0.67
CA ASN A 33 6.64 -6.06 -1.16
C ASN A 33 5.20 -6.58 -1.16
N TYR A 34 4.24 -5.87 -0.54
CA TYR A 34 2.84 -6.29 -0.53
C TYR A 34 2.27 -6.16 -1.95
N ASN A 35 2.05 -7.32 -2.57
CA ASN A 35 1.70 -7.44 -3.98
C ASN A 35 2.60 -6.60 -4.90
N MET A 36 3.92 -6.64 -4.68
CA MET A 36 4.92 -5.91 -5.47
C MET A 36 4.67 -4.38 -5.56
N GLY A 37 4.14 -3.77 -4.50
CA GLY A 37 3.90 -2.33 -4.42
C GLY A 37 2.50 -1.90 -4.88
N GLU A 38 1.66 -2.83 -5.34
CA GLU A 38 0.26 -2.50 -5.67
C GLU A 38 -0.56 -2.18 -4.41
N SER A 39 -0.18 -2.71 -3.24
CA SER A 39 -0.83 -2.32 -1.97
C SER A 39 -0.66 -0.82 -1.67
N GLU A 40 0.54 -0.28 -1.88
CA GLU A 40 0.84 1.14 -1.64
C GLU A 40 0.12 2.04 -2.66
N ARG A 41 0.07 1.61 -3.92
CA ARG A 41 -0.67 2.31 -4.97
C ARG A 41 -2.16 2.36 -4.67
N PHE A 42 -2.76 1.21 -4.39
CA PHE A 42 -4.18 1.11 -4.07
C PHE A 42 -4.53 1.94 -2.83
N LEU A 43 -3.70 1.87 -1.78
CA LEU A 43 -3.92 2.66 -0.57
C LEU A 43 -3.80 4.17 -0.86
N GLY A 44 -2.83 4.59 -1.67
CA GLY A 44 -2.68 5.98 -2.11
C GLY A 44 -3.91 6.50 -2.87
N ASP A 45 -4.46 5.69 -3.79
CA ASP A 45 -5.68 6.03 -4.51
C ASP A 45 -6.91 6.06 -3.59
N TYR A 46 -6.99 5.17 -2.60
CA TYR A 46 -8.10 5.11 -1.64
C TYR A 46 -8.11 6.30 -0.66
N VAL A 47 -6.94 6.74 -0.19
CA VAL A 47 -6.82 7.79 0.85
C VAL A 47 -6.62 9.19 0.28
N SER A 48 -6.63 9.36 -1.05
CA SER A 48 -6.26 10.63 -1.70
C SER A 48 -7.09 11.83 -1.23
N ASP A 49 -8.38 11.62 -0.95
CA ASP A 49 -9.33 12.65 -0.53
C ASP A 49 -9.43 12.82 1.01
N LYS A 50 -8.82 11.90 1.77
CA LYS A 50 -8.89 11.83 3.25
C LYS A 50 -7.53 11.64 3.91
N ARG A 51 -6.46 12.00 3.21
CA ARG A 51 -5.07 11.73 3.61
C ARG A 51 -4.73 12.29 4.99
N SER A 52 -5.27 13.47 5.33
CA SER A 52 -5.03 14.13 6.62
C SER A 52 -5.69 13.42 7.81
N ASP A 53 -6.69 12.58 7.55
CA ASP A 53 -7.47 11.91 8.59
C ASP A 53 -6.86 10.54 8.96
N VAL A 54 -5.82 10.12 8.24
CA VAL A 54 -5.24 8.77 8.35
C VAL A 54 -3.73 8.81 8.62
N VAL A 55 -3.28 7.82 9.37
CA VAL A 55 -1.87 7.50 9.61
C VAL A 55 -1.48 6.34 8.71
N ILE A 56 -0.45 6.53 7.88
CA ILE A 56 0.05 5.50 6.97
C ILE A 56 1.47 5.13 7.38
N ALA A 57 1.69 3.84 7.66
CA ALA A 57 2.99 3.26 7.90
C ALA A 57 3.36 2.33 6.74
N THR A 58 4.57 2.50 6.20
CA THR A 58 5.12 1.62 5.15
C THR A 58 6.48 1.07 5.55
N LYS A 59 6.83 -0.11 5.03
CA LYS A 59 8.12 -0.79 5.19
C LYS A 59 8.81 -0.88 3.84
N PHE A 60 10.10 -0.53 3.80
CA PHE A 60 10.87 -0.44 2.56
C PHE A 60 11.99 -1.48 2.43
N SER A 61 12.38 -2.16 3.50
CA SER A 61 13.61 -2.99 3.49
C SER A 61 13.49 -4.31 2.71
N ALA A 62 12.27 -4.68 2.26
CA ALA A 62 12.06 -5.93 1.55
C ALA A 62 12.62 -5.87 0.12
N ASN A 63 13.46 -6.84 -0.22
CA ASN A 63 14.01 -6.97 -1.56
C ASN A 63 13.03 -7.74 -2.48
N VAL A 64 12.27 -7.00 -3.29
CA VAL A 64 11.27 -7.57 -4.19
C VAL A 64 11.85 -8.46 -5.29
N THR A 65 13.15 -8.35 -5.61
CA THR A 65 13.80 -9.24 -6.60
C THR A 65 13.93 -10.66 -6.08
N ASN A 66 13.96 -10.85 -4.75
CA ASN A 66 14.00 -12.17 -4.12
C ASN A 66 12.67 -12.94 -4.26
N MET A 67 11.60 -12.28 -4.70
CA MET A 67 10.26 -12.86 -4.88
C MET A 67 9.91 -13.11 -6.36
N GLN A 68 10.78 -12.74 -7.31
CA GLN A 68 10.50 -12.81 -8.74
C GLN A 68 11.13 -14.07 -9.33
N LYS A 69 10.30 -14.93 -9.92
CA LYS A 69 10.72 -16.26 -10.42
C LYS A 69 11.79 -16.18 -11.52
N ASP A 70 11.72 -15.16 -12.36
CA ASP A 70 12.58 -15.00 -13.55
C ASP A 70 13.62 -13.87 -13.40
N LYS A 71 13.83 -13.39 -12.18
CA LYS A 71 14.80 -12.32 -11.90
C LYS A 71 15.88 -12.81 -10.96
N ARG A 72 17.14 -12.55 -11.31
CA ARG A 72 18.25 -12.80 -10.37
C ARG A 72 18.10 -11.88 -9.16
N TYR A 73 18.34 -12.44 -7.98
CA TYR A 73 18.44 -11.67 -6.75
C TYR A 73 19.48 -10.56 -6.93
N ASN A 74 19.07 -9.32 -6.68
CA ASN A 74 19.94 -8.17 -6.73
C ASN A 74 20.10 -7.62 -5.29
N PRO A 75 21.22 -7.85 -4.59
CA PRO A 75 21.42 -7.33 -3.24
C PRO A 75 21.40 -5.80 -3.16
N ASN A 76 21.62 -5.11 -4.29
CA ASN A 76 21.61 -3.66 -4.39
C ASN A 76 20.25 -3.08 -4.80
N SER A 77 19.21 -3.91 -4.99
CA SER A 77 17.86 -3.42 -5.24
C SER A 77 17.15 -3.04 -3.94
N GLY A 78 16.43 -1.92 -3.96
CA GLY A 78 15.71 -1.42 -2.79
C GLY A 78 16.49 -0.41 -1.95
N LYS A 79 17.36 0.39 -2.59
CA LYS A 79 18.01 1.52 -1.93
C LYS A 79 16.96 2.50 -1.40
N LEU A 80 17.22 3.04 -0.21
CA LEU A 80 16.33 3.96 0.49
C LEU A 80 15.83 5.10 -0.42
N GLU A 81 16.72 5.68 -1.21
CA GLU A 81 16.42 6.78 -2.16
C GLU A 81 15.38 6.37 -3.21
N GLU A 82 15.54 5.20 -3.84
CA GLU A 82 14.66 4.71 -4.90
C GLU A 82 13.27 4.33 -4.36
N ILE A 83 13.20 3.93 -3.08
CA ILE A 83 11.95 3.57 -2.41
C ILE A 83 11.23 4.78 -1.84
N ILE A 84 11.94 5.74 -1.23
CA ILE A 84 11.37 7.02 -0.81
C ILE A 84 10.71 7.68 -2.03
N GLU A 85 11.39 7.71 -3.17
CA GLU A 85 10.77 8.22 -4.39
C GLU A 85 9.58 7.36 -4.83
N LYS A 86 9.71 6.04 -4.97
CA LYS A 86 8.58 5.26 -5.51
C LYS A 86 7.37 5.15 -4.56
N VAL A 87 7.59 5.14 -3.25
CA VAL A 87 6.55 4.90 -2.25
C VAL A 87 5.94 6.19 -1.76
N LEU A 88 6.76 7.19 -1.42
CA LEU A 88 6.19 8.49 -1.06
C LEU A 88 5.50 9.10 -2.26
N TRP A 89 6.03 9.02 -3.48
CA TRP A 89 5.32 9.58 -4.63
C TRP A 89 3.97 8.89 -4.89
N LYS A 90 3.89 7.56 -4.72
CA LYS A 90 2.63 6.81 -4.84
C LYS A 90 1.56 7.20 -3.81
N ILE A 91 1.98 7.68 -2.63
CA ILE A 91 1.08 8.05 -1.53
C ILE A 91 0.86 9.57 -1.42
N TRP A 92 1.82 10.39 -1.84
CA TRP A 92 1.86 11.85 -1.57
C TRP A 92 1.79 12.72 -2.83
N MET A 93 2.07 12.21 -4.03
CA MET A 93 2.13 13.04 -5.25
C MET A 93 1.15 12.53 -6.30
N GLN A 94 -0.13 12.84 -6.09
CA GLN A 94 -1.17 12.85 -7.12
C GLN A 94 -1.30 14.26 -7.71
N VAL A 95 -0.21 14.79 -8.28
CA VAL A 95 -0.21 16.02 -9.11
C VAL A 95 0.51 15.76 -10.41
#